data_AF-A0A9X2J3R9-F1
#
_entry.id   AF-A0A9X2J3R9-F1
#
_cell.length_a   1.000
_cell.length_b   1.000
_cell.length_c   1.000
_cell.angle_alpha   90.00
_cell.angle_beta   90.00
_cell.angle_gamma   90.00
#
_symmetry.space_group_name_H-M   'P 1'
#
loop_
_entity.id
_entity.type
_entity.pdbx_description
1 polymer ?
#
loop_
_entity_poly.entity_id
_entity_poly.type
_entity_poly.pdbx_seq_one_letter_code
_entity_poly.pdbx_strand_id
1 'polypeptide(L)'
;MEPLINILKRASEHLEEGWLYLPKDRKWNLDTPSLFIDIDALEDNEVDEDDEPLIAQKKGLISILDSGTIEDIASFAKRLKYEFTDDLLLESLIYYYDHDAFLPHPGFKPNSSKEQQGNLDRDFYDQLGLERESIHCKSELCPRGTVKHSVYCKPHHFEMTLKKPCPFMD
;
A
#
# COMPACT_ATOMS: atom_id res chain seq x y z
N MET A 1 17.67 19.59 11.14
CA MET A 1 16.61 19.10 10.24
C MET A 1 16.99 19.53 8.85
N GLU A 2 16.90 18.60 7.91
CA GLU A 2 17.24 18.81 6.51
C GLU A 2 16.07 18.34 5.64
N PRO A 3 15.99 18.76 4.36
CA PRO A 3 15.01 18.24 3.42
C PRO A 3 15.11 16.71 3.30
N LEU A 4 13.96 16.04 3.22
CA LEU A 4 13.88 14.58 3.03
C LEU A 4 14.77 14.10 1.90
N ILE A 5 14.80 14.81 0.78
CA ILE A 5 15.60 14.41 -0.38
C ILE A 5 17.10 14.29 -0.08
N ASN A 6 17.64 15.10 0.84
CA ASN A 6 19.06 15.01 1.19
C ASN A 6 19.36 13.68 1.89
N ILE A 7 18.47 13.23 2.78
CA ILE A 7 18.60 11.94 3.47
C ILE A 7 18.46 10.79 2.46
N LEU A 8 17.49 10.86 1.54
CA LEU A 8 17.30 9.82 0.51
C LEU A 8 18.49 9.74 -0.46
N LYS A 9 19.10 10.87 -0.80
CA LYS A 9 20.34 10.90 -1.60
C LYS A 9 21.51 10.27 -0.87
N ARG A 10 21.65 10.54 0.44
CA ARG A 10 22.67 9.87 1.27
C ARG A 10 22.43 8.37 1.36
N ALA A 11 21.18 7.93 1.56
CA ALA A 11 20.80 6.51 1.55
C ALA A 11 21.11 5.79 0.23
N SER A 12 21.20 6.54 -0.87
CA SER A 12 21.61 5.98 -2.15
C SER A 12 23.10 5.61 -2.19
N GLU A 13 23.91 6.17 -1.30
CA GLU A 13 25.34 5.89 -1.18
C GLU A 13 25.61 5.06 0.06
N HIS A 14 25.38 5.66 1.23
CA HIS A 14 25.46 5.05 2.56
C HIS A 14 24.93 6.01 3.63
N LEU A 15 24.24 5.49 4.64
CA LEU A 15 23.86 6.14 5.88
C LEU A 15 24.53 5.46 7.07
N GLU A 16 24.82 6.25 8.09
CA GLU A 16 25.11 5.76 9.43
C GLU A 16 23.93 4.94 10.01
N GLU A 17 24.20 4.09 11.00
CA GLU A 17 23.17 3.24 11.61
C GLU A 17 22.18 4.13 12.36
N GLY A 18 20.92 4.14 11.94
CA GLY A 18 20.02 5.18 12.40
C GLY A 18 18.60 5.03 11.90
N TRP A 19 17.78 6.02 12.26
CA TRP A 19 16.36 6.06 11.92
C TRP A 19 15.98 7.38 11.27
N LEU A 20 15.10 7.29 10.28
CA LEU A 20 14.44 8.43 9.66
C LEU A 20 13.17 8.80 10.43
N TYR A 21 13.05 10.06 10.77
CA TYR A 21 11.90 10.66 11.45
C TYR A 21 11.21 11.70 10.57
N LEU A 22 9.90 11.55 10.41
CA LEU A 22 9.07 12.43 9.56
C LEU A 22 7.83 12.97 10.31
N PRO A 23 7.21 14.06 9.79
CA PRO A 23 5.95 14.56 10.33
C PRO A 23 4.82 13.52 10.26
N LYS A 24 4.04 13.41 11.34
CA LYS A 24 2.93 12.45 11.46
C LYS A 24 1.77 12.64 10.49
N ASP A 25 1.69 13.77 9.79
CA ASP A 25 0.57 14.09 8.89
C ASP A 25 0.67 13.39 7.52
N ARG A 26 1.78 12.65 7.27
CA ARG A 26 2.03 11.85 6.07
C ARG A 26 1.96 12.63 4.75
N LYS A 27 2.09 13.96 4.80
CA LYS A 27 2.11 14.82 3.60
C LYS A 27 3.53 15.08 3.14
N TRP A 28 4.29 14.00 2.95
CA TRP A 28 5.72 14.09 2.65
C TRP A 28 5.96 14.41 1.18
N ASN A 29 6.97 15.24 0.97
CA ASN A 29 7.51 15.66 -0.31
C ASN A 29 9.04 15.82 -0.15
N LEU A 30 9.73 16.13 -1.26
CA LEU A 30 11.20 16.26 -1.28
C LEU A 30 11.72 17.29 -0.26
N ASP A 31 10.97 18.37 -0.04
CA ASP A 31 11.32 19.47 0.85
C ASP A 31 10.85 19.27 2.30
N THR A 32 10.24 18.13 2.62
CA THR A 32 9.70 17.86 3.95
C THR A 32 10.84 17.95 4.96
N PRO A 33 10.70 18.80 6.01
CA PRO A 33 11.71 18.88 7.06
C PRO A 33 11.78 17.56 7.81
N SER A 34 12.93 16.91 7.70
CA SER A 34 13.18 15.56 8.19
C SER A 34 14.35 15.55 9.16
N LEU A 35 14.43 14.48 9.94
CA LEU A 35 15.54 14.23 10.83
C LEU A 35 15.99 12.79 10.65
N PHE A 36 17.26 12.59 10.38
CA PHE A 36 17.91 11.30 10.49
C PHE A 36 18.74 11.32 11.77
N ILE A 37 18.62 10.30 12.60
CA ILE A 37 19.35 10.20 13.86
C ILE A 37 20.16 8.90 13.84
N ASP A 38 21.48 9.08 13.94
CA ASP A 38 22.43 8.02 14.23
C ASP A 38 22.19 7.50 15.66
N ILE A 39 21.96 6.20 15.81
CA ILE A 39 21.69 5.60 17.13
C ILE A 39 22.93 5.62 18.03
N ASP A 40 24.13 5.54 17.45
CA ASP A 40 25.38 5.55 18.22
C ASP A 40 25.75 6.96 18.69
N ALA A 41 25.06 7.98 18.18
CA ALA A 41 25.31 9.38 18.51
C ALA A 41 24.47 9.90 19.70
N LEU A 42 23.52 9.11 20.21
CA LEU A 42 22.66 9.52 21.32
C LEU A 42 23.21 9.03 22.67
N GLU A 43 23.15 9.90 23.67
CA GLU A 43 23.37 9.53 25.06
C GLU A 43 22.07 9.00 25.72
N ASP A 44 22.19 8.18 26.78
CA ASP A 44 21.04 7.61 27.52
C ASP A 44 20.04 8.67 28.04
N ASN A 45 20.46 9.92 28.21
CA ASN A 45 19.62 11.03 28.66
C ASN A 45 18.93 11.79 27.49
N GLU A 46 19.19 11.41 26.25
CA GLU A 46 18.62 11.99 25.02
C GLU A 46 17.50 11.13 24.43
N VAL A 47 17.27 9.95 25.00
CA VAL A 47 16.17 9.04 24.69
C VAL A 47 15.18 8.96 25.86
N ASP A 48 13.98 8.45 25.60
CA ASP A 48 12.97 8.18 26.64
C ASP A 48 13.04 6.73 27.16
N GLU A 49 11.98 6.27 27.82
CA GLU A 49 11.90 4.91 28.37
C GLU A 49 11.74 3.79 27.31
N ASP A 50 11.37 4.17 26.08
CA ASP A 50 11.19 3.28 24.93
C ASP A 50 12.35 3.42 23.90
N ASP A 51 13.48 4.01 24.33
CA ASP A 51 14.65 4.34 23.49
C ASP A 51 14.33 5.31 22.33
N GLU A 52 13.22 6.06 22.40
CA GLU A 52 12.82 7.00 21.37
C GLU A 52 13.49 8.37 21.58
N PRO A 53 14.13 8.97 20.55
CA PRO A 53 14.88 10.21 20.71
C PRO A 53 13.99 11.39 21.12
N LEU A 54 14.31 12.02 22.26
CA LEU A 54 13.55 13.14 22.81
C LEU A 54 13.48 14.33 21.85
N ILE A 55 14.50 14.51 20.99
CA ILE A 55 14.51 15.56 19.97
C ILE A 55 13.44 15.35 18.89
N ALA A 56 13.16 14.11 18.50
CA ALA A 56 12.12 13.78 17.52
C ALA A 56 10.74 14.07 18.11
N GLN A 57 10.50 13.65 19.36
CA GLN A 57 9.26 13.91 20.08
C GLN A 57 8.97 15.39 20.28
N LYS A 58 9.98 16.17 20.71
CA LYS A 58 9.88 17.64 20.87
C LYS A 58 9.48 18.34 19.55
N LYS A 59 9.80 17.72 18.40
CA LYS A 59 9.48 18.22 17.07
C LYS A 59 8.19 17.63 16.49
N GLY A 60 7.52 16.73 17.21
CA GLY A 60 6.30 16.06 16.76
C GLY A 60 6.53 15.13 15.56
N LEU A 61 7.74 14.61 15.42
CA LEU A 61 8.10 13.62 14.40
C LEU A 61 7.85 12.20 14.92
N ILE A 62 7.69 11.25 14.01
CA ILE A 62 7.55 9.82 14.30
C ILE A 62 8.67 9.06 13.60
N SER A 63 9.13 7.96 14.21
CA SER A 63 10.04 7.00 13.58
C SER A 63 9.35 6.33 12.39
N ILE A 64 10.06 6.24 11.26
CA ILE A 64 9.50 5.76 9.98
C ILE A 64 10.17 4.47 9.56
N LEU A 65 11.46 4.51 9.26
CA LEU A 65 12.27 3.39 8.76
C LEU A 65 13.71 3.55 9.23
N ASP A 66 14.40 2.43 9.40
CA ASP A 66 15.83 2.37 9.71
C ASP A 66 16.69 2.63 8.46
N SER A 67 17.99 2.93 8.65
CA SER A 67 18.94 3.15 7.55
C SER A 67 18.98 2.01 6.55
N GLY A 68 19.07 0.76 7.02
CA GLY A 68 19.18 -0.42 6.16
C GLY A 68 18.00 -0.52 5.21
N THR A 69 16.78 -0.32 5.72
CA THR A 69 15.58 -0.32 4.89
C THR A 69 15.58 0.81 3.85
N ILE A 70 15.98 2.03 4.23
CA ILE A 70 16.01 3.18 3.30
C ILE A 70 17.10 3.00 2.23
N GLU A 71 18.26 2.46 2.59
CA GLU A 71 19.32 2.09 1.65
C GLU A 71 18.86 1.01 0.66
N ASP A 72 18.12 0.00 1.14
CA ASP A 72 17.54 -1.04 0.30
C ASP A 72 16.49 -0.47 -0.67
N ILE A 73 15.64 0.45 -0.20
CA ILE A 73 14.68 1.18 -1.05
C ILE A 73 15.42 1.93 -2.17
N ALA A 74 16.47 2.69 -1.82
CA ALA A 74 17.25 3.43 -2.80
C ALA A 74 17.98 2.50 -3.79
N SER A 75 18.54 1.40 -3.29
CA SER A 75 19.19 0.35 -4.09
C SER A 75 18.22 -0.32 -5.05
N PHE A 76 16.99 -0.58 -4.62
CA PHE A 76 15.95 -1.16 -5.48
C PHE A 76 15.51 -0.16 -6.55
N ALA A 77 15.28 1.10 -6.18
CA ALA A 77 14.94 2.18 -7.10
C ALA A 77 15.98 2.33 -8.23
N LYS A 78 17.28 2.25 -7.91
CA LYS A 78 18.38 2.26 -8.91
C LYS A 78 18.36 1.08 -9.88
N ARG A 79 17.81 -0.07 -9.47
CA ARG A 79 17.74 -1.29 -10.30
C ARG A 79 16.53 -1.29 -11.23
N LEU A 80 15.58 -0.39 -11.02
CA LEU A 80 14.48 -0.18 -11.95
C LEU A 80 15.06 0.30 -13.29
N LYS A 81 14.55 -0.23 -14.41
CA LYS A 81 15.02 0.11 -15.77
C LYS A 81 14.50 1.48 -16.24
N TYR A 82 14.61 2.49 -15.38
CA TYR A 82 14.10 3.85 -15.56
C TYR A 82 15.14 4.87 -15.14
N GLU A 83 14.89 6.15 -15.43
CA GLU A 83 15.75 7.24 -14.97
C GLU A 83 15.70 7.34 -13.44
N PHE A 84 16.87 7.34 -12.82
CA PHE A 84 17.00 7.45 -11.37
C PHE A 84 16.90 8.92 -10.97
N THR A 85 15.75 9.30 -10.42
CA THR A 85 15.38 10.69 -10.07
C THR A 85 15.04 10.84 -8.60
N ASP A 86 15.06 12.09 -8.11
CA ASP A 86 14.65 12.45 -6.75
C ASP A 86 13.19 12.05 -6.47
N ASP A 87 12.30 12.26 -7.44
CA ASP A 87 10.90 11.85 -7.35
C ASP A 87 10.75 10.33 -7.24
N LEU A 88 11.57 9.55 -7.95
CA LEU A 88 11.55 8.09 -7.87
C LEU A 88 11.98 7.59 -6.48
N LEU A 89 12.96 8.25 -5.85
CA LEU A 89 13.35 7.93 -4.47
C LEU A 89 12.20 8.18 -3.49
N LEU A 90 11.54 9.34 -3.61
CA LEU A 90 10.40 9.67 -2.78
C LEU A 90 9.24 8.69 -3.00
N GLU A 91 8.91 8.39 -4.25
CA GLU A 91 7.86 7.43 -4.60
C GLU A 91 8.16 6.05 -4.01
N SER A 92 9.40 5.58 -4.12
CA SER A 92 9.81 4.28 -3.59
C SER A 92 9.71 4.22 -2.06
N LEU A 93 10.10 5.31 -1.37
CA LEU A 93 9.95 5.43 0.08
C LEU A 93 8.48 5.36 0.50
N ILE A 94 7.62 6.19 -0.11
CA ILE A 94 6.20 6.25 0.22
C ILE A 94 5.54 4.89 -0.06
N TYR A 95 5.85 4.28 -1.20
CA TYR A 95 5.30 2.97 -1.57
C TYR A 95 5.71 1.89 -0.56
N TYR A 96 6.98 1.86 -0.16
CA TYR A 96 7.44 0.89 0.85
C TYR A 96 6.75 1.12 2.19
N TYR A 97 6.66 2.36 2.65
CA TYR A 97 6.01 2.68 3.91
C TYR A 97 4.52 2.30 3.94
N ASP A 98 3.81 2.49 2.83
CA ASP A 98 2.37 2.18 2.75
C ASP A 98 2.07 0.68 2.49
N HIS A 99 3.03 -0.06 1.93
CA HIS A 99 2.78 -1.43 1.43
C HIS A 99 3.74 -2.50 1.96
N ASP A 100 4.76 -2.13 2.74
CA ASP A 100 5.82 -3.01 3.22
C ASP A 100 6.44 -3.84 2.07
N ALA A 101 6.67 -3.16 0.94
CA ALA A 101 7.08 -3.79 -0.32
C ALA A 101 7.87 -2.81 -1.20
N PHE A 102 8.79 -3.33 -2.01
CA PHE A 102 9.52 -2.51 -2.99
C PHE A 102 8.64 -2.10 -4.17
N LEU A 103 8.81 -0.86 -4.63
CA LEU A 103 8.09 -0.30 -5.78
C LEU A 103 8.34 -1.13 -7.05
N PRO A 104 7.32 -1.75 -7.67
CA PRO A 104 7.52 -2.60 -8.85
C PRO A 104 8.01 -1.84 -10.09
N HIS A 105 7.45 -0.65 -10.33
CA HIS A 105 7.85 0.29 -11.38
C HIS A 105 7.35 1.69 -11.03
N PRO A 106 7.92 2.76 -11.60
CA PRO A 106 7.45 4.12 -11.38
C PRO A 106 5.97 4.28 -11.76
N GLY A 107 5.24 5.05 -10.97
CA GLY A 107 3.80 5.27 -11.10
C GLY A 107 2.93 4.08 -10.75
N PHE A 108 3.47 2.99 -10.19
CA PHE A 108 2.66 1.84 -9.80
C PHE A 108 1.71 2.21 -8.67
N LYS A 109 0.41 2.06 -8.94
CA LYS A 109 -0.64 2.21 -7.94
C LYS A 109 -1.25 0.82 -7.74
N PRO A 110 -1.19 0.26 -6.53
CA PRO A 110 -1.93 -0.96 -6.27
C PRO A 110 -3.40 -0.66 -6.49
N ASN A 111 -4.10 -1.61 -7.13
CA ASN A 111 -5.54 -1.51 -7.30
C ASN A 111 -6.15 -1.21 -5.93
N SER A 112 -7.01 -0.20 -5.87
CA SER A 112 -7.70 0.13 -4.62
C SER A 112 -8.44 -1.12 -4.12
N SER A 113 -8.64 -1.24 -2.80
CA SER A 113 -9.40 -2.35 -2.22
C SER A 113 -10.78 -2.52 -2.88
N LYS A 114 -11.38 -1.44 -3.38
CA LYS A 114 -12.63 -1.45 -4.16
C LYS A 114 -12.45 -2.05 -5.56
N GLU A 115 -11.41 -1.69 -6.29
CA GLU A 115 -11.11 -2.27 -7.62
C GLU A 115 -10.73 -3.74 -7.49
N GLN A 116 -9.94 -4.10 -6.47
CA GLN A 116 -9.63 -5.50 -6.17
C GLN A 116 -10.89 -6.30 -5.85
N GLN A 117 -11.77 -5.75 -5.01
CA GLN A 117 -13.05 -6.40 -4.70
C GLN A 117 -13.93 -6.51 -5.94
N GLY A 118 -13.98 -5.48 -6.79
CA GLY A 118 -14.73 -5.51 -8.04
C GLY A 118 -14.22 -6.58 -9.03
N ASN A 119 -12.90 -6.77 -9.11
CA ASN A 119 -12.30 -7.83 -9.92
C ASN A 119 -12.63 -9.22 -9.36
N LEU A 120 -12.48 -9.43 -8.05
CA LEU A 120 -12.84 -10.70 -7.41
C LEU A 120 -14.35 -11.01 -7.56
N ASP A 121 -15.19 -9.98 -7.46
CA ASP A 121 -16.63 -10.10 -7.68
C ASP A 121 -16.92 -10.52 -9.12
N ARG A 122 -16.26 -9.88 -10.10
CA ARG A 122 -16.42 -10.21 -11.52
C ARG A 122 -15.95 -11.63 -11.80
N ASP A 123 -14.78 -12.02 -11.31
CA ASP A 123 -14.22 -13.36 -11.50
C ASP A 123 -15.17 -14.43 -10.93
N PHE A 124 -15.69 -14.20 -9.71
CA PHE A 124 -16.68 -15.09 -9.11
C PHE A 124 -17.96 -15.16 -9.96
N TYR A 125 -18.47 -14.02 -10.43
CA TYR A 125 -19.67 -13.94 -11.25
C TYR A 125 -19.52 -14.71 -12.57
N ASP A 126 -18.37 -14.59 -13.23
CA ASP A 126 -18.10 -15.22 -14.51
C ASP A 126 -17.91 -16.74 -14.38
N GLN A 127 -17.34 -17.21 -13.27
CA GLN A 127 -17.20 -18.64 -12.97
C GLN A 127 -18.54 -19.38 -12.81
N LEU A 128 -19.64 -18.67 -12.55
CA LEU A 128 -20.97 -19.29 -12.47
C LEU A 128 -21.46 -19.87 -13.81
N GLY A 129 -20.86 -19.43 -14.92
CA GLY A 129 -21.21 -19.87 -16.27
C GLY A 129 -22.59 -19.40 -16.72
N LEU A 130 -23.13 -20.03 -17.77
CA LEU A 130 -24.42 -19.66 -18.36
C LEU A 130 -25.62 -20.12 -17.51
N GLU A 131 -26.68 -19.34 -17.56
CA GLU A 131 -27.96 -19.68 -16.95
C GLU A 131 -28.73 -20.71 -17.79
N ARG A 132 -29.35 -21.67 -17.12
CA ARG A 132 -30.18 -22.70 -17.72
C ARG A 132 -31.61 -22.20 -17.76
N GLU A 133 -32.08 -21.81 -18.94
CA GLU A 133 -33.43 -21.27 -19.16
C GLU A 133 -34.54 -22.27 -18.80
N SER A 134 -34.26 -23.57 -18.84
CA SER A 134 -35.24 -24.61 -18.51
C SER A 134 -35.62 -24.68 -17.02
N ILE A 135 -34.84 -24.04 -16.14
CA ILE A 135 -35.08 -24.04 -14.69
C ILE A 135 -35.05 -22.61 -14.20
N HIS A 136 -36.17 -22.14 -13.65
CA HIS A 136 -36.32 -20.76 -13.19
C HIS A 136 -35.65 -20.53 -11.83
N CYS A 137 -35.11 -19.33 -11.66
CA CYS A 137 -34.56 -18.86 -10.40
C CYS A 137 -35.60 -18.92 -9.28
N LYS A 138 -35.18 -19.38 -8.10
CA LYS A 138 -36.04 -19.48 -6.90
C LYS A 138 -36.35 -18.12 -6.27
N SER A 139 -35.62 -17.06 -6.61
CA SER A 139 -35.88 -15.72 -6.07
C SER A 139 -37.28 -15.23 -6.49
N GLU A 140 -37.97 -14.55 -5.58
CA GLU A 140 -39.33 -14.07 -5.83
C GLU A 140 -39.37 -13.14 -7.05
N LEU A 141 -40.32 -13.39 -7.96
CA LEU A 141 -40.53 -12.59 -9.17
C LEU A 141 -39.32 -12.49 -10.11
N CYS A 142 -38.36 -13.42 -10.05
CA CYS A 142 -37.21 -13.44 -10.96
C CYS A 142 -37.49 -14.29 -12.21
N PRO A 143 -37.48 -13.71 -13.42
CA PRO A 143 -37.73 -14.46 -14.66
C PRO A 143 -36.50 -15.21 -15.20
N ARG A 144 -35.32 -15.06 -14.57
CA ARG A 144 -34.05 -15.61 -15.05
C ARG A 144 -33.94 -17.12 -14.81
N GLY A 145 -33.10 -17.79 -15.61
CA GLY A 145 -32.75 -19.20 -15.45
C GLY A 145 -31.77 -19.44 -14.29
N THR A 146 -31.44 -20.69 -13.98
CA THR A 146 -30.50 -21.03 -12.89
C THR A 146 -29.10 -21.38 -13.39
N VAL A 147 -28.08 -21.02 -12.62
CA VAL A 147 -26.70 -21.46 -12.90
C VAL A 147 -26.51 -22.94 -12.56
N LYS A 148 -25.43 -23.54 -13.08
CA LYS A 148 -25.11 -24.94 -12.82
C LYS A 148 -24.95 -25.17 -11.31
N HIS A 149 -25.57 -26.23 -10.78
CA HIS A 149 -25.54 -26.60 -9.35
C HIS A 149 -26.18 -25.57 -8.39
N SER A 150 -26.94 -24.59 -8.88
CA SER A 150 -27.73 -23.70 -8.03
C SER A 150 -29.21 -23.70 -8.39
N VAL A 151 -30.02 -23.20 -7.44
CA VAL A 151 -31.43 -22.86 -7.62
C VAL A 151 -31.63 -21.38 -7.96
N TYR A 152 -30.55 -20.62 -8.09
CA TYR A 152 -30.58 -19.18 -8.38
C TYR A 152 -29.91 -18.87 -9.73
N CYS A 153 -30.30 -17.74 -10.33
CA CYS A 153 -29.60 -17.12 -11.47
C CYS A 153 -28.24 -16.53 -11.04
N LYS A 154 -27.41 -16.05 -11.97
CA LYS A 154 -26.07 -15.52 -11.63
C LYS A 154 -26.16 -14.40 -10.58
N PRO A 155 -27.00 -13.35 -10.72
CA PRO A 155 -27.09 -12.27 -9.72
C PRO A 155 -27.54 -12.76 -8.35
N HIS A 156 -28.60 -13.56 -8.26
CA HIS A 156 -29.09 -14.02 -6.96
C HIS A 156 -28.16 -15.05 -6.32
N HIS A 157 -27.46 -15.88 -7.11
CA HIS A 157 -26.43 -16.76 -6.57
C HIS A 157 -25.28 -15.95 -5.96
N PHE A 158 -24.83 -14.92 -6.67
CA PHE A 158 -23.84 -13.95 -6.18
C PHE A 158 -24.27 -13.32 -4.87
N GLU A 159 -25.49 -12.77 -4.81
CA GLU A 159 -26.02 -12.11 -3.62
C GLU A 159 -26.12 -13.06 -2.42
N MET A 160 -26.56 -14.29 -2.67
CA MET A 160 -26.70 -15.30 -1.64
C MET A 160 -25.36 -15.79 -1.09
N THR A 161 -24.33 -15.86 -1.93
CA THR A 161 -22.99 -16.33 -1.56
C THR A 161 -22.16 -15.22 -0.92
N LEU A 162 -22.11 -14.03 -1.53
CA LEU A 162 -21.27 -12.91 -1.08
C LEU A 162 -21.97 -11.94 -0.14
N LYS A 163 -23.26 -12.15 0.15
CA LYS A 163 -24.06 -11.37 1.11
C LYS A 163 -24.09 -9.87 0.81
N LYS A 164 -24.06 -9.51 -0.47
CA LYS A 164 -24.12 -8.13 -0.95
C LYS A 164 -24.84 -8.06 -2.31
N PRO A 165 -25.43 -6.92 -2.68
CA PRO A 165 -26.09 -6.75 -3.98
C PRO A 165 -25.16 -7.08 -5.15
N CYS A 166 -25.66 -7.76 -6.17
CA CYS A 166 -24.86 -8.02 -7.36
C CYS A 166 -24.73 -6.74 -8.20
N PRO A 167 -23.50 -6.28 -8.52
CA PRO A 167 -23.30 -5.11 -9.36
C PRO A 167 -23.44 -5.42 -10.87
N PHE A 168 -23.68 -6.68 -11.23
CA PHE A 168 -23.65 -7.17 -12.61
C PHE A 168 -25.05 -7.64 -13.05
N MET A 169 -25.43 -7.27 -14.26
CA MET A 169 -26.76 -7.55 -14.82
C MET A 169 -26.70 -8.33 -16.13
N ASP A 170 -25.50 -8.58 -16.64
CA ASP A 170 -25.22 -9.30 -17.88
C ASP A 170 -25.49 -10.82 -17.82
#